data_AF-A0A9E6EZG7-F1
#
_entry.id   AF-A0A9E6EZG7-F1
#
_cell.length_a   1.000
_cell.length_b   1.000
_cell.length_c   1.000
_cell.angle_alpha   90.00
_cell.angle_beta   90.00
_cell.angle_gamma   90.00
#
_symmetry.space_group_name_H-M   'P 1'
#
loop_
_entity.id
_entity.type
_entity.pdbx_description
1 polymer ?
#
loop_
_entity_poly.entity_id
_entity_poly.type
_entity_poly.pdbx_seq_one_letter_code
_entity_poly.pdbx_strand_id
1 'polypeptide(L)'
;MSMNFKGVIFDLDGVITGTAKIHSLAWEAMFNSFLQNYAEVNNEPYVPFDPAHDYLKYVDGKPRMEGVKSFLASRDIEIPYGELDDIPEKETVCGLGNRKNSLFTEIL
;
A
#
# COMPACT_ATOMS: atom_id res chain seq x y z
N MET A 1 -34.20 9.02 20.82
CA MET A 1 -32.95 8.25 20.89
C MET A 1 -33.02 7.20 19.79
N SER A 2 -32.25 7.33 18.70
CA SER A 2 -31.98 6.23 17.75
C SER A 2 -30.89 6.69 16.79
N MET A 3 -29.63 6.52 17.21
CA MET A 3 -28.51 6.35 16.28
C MET A 3 -28.28 4.85 16.18
N ASN A 4 -28.50 4.25 15.01
CA ASN A 4 -27.99 2.92 14.70
C ASN A 4 -27.73 2.82 13.20
N PHE A 5 -26.64 3.45 12.76
CA PHE A 5 -25.92 2.96 11.59
C PHE A 5 -24.87 1.98 12.08
N LYS A 6 -25.08 0.69 11.85
CA LYS A 6 -24.00 -0.29 11.78
C LYS A 6 -24.35 -1.29 10.68
N GLY A 7 -24.29 -0.80 9.44
CA GLY A 7 -24.08 -1.67 8.30
C GLY A 7 -22.70 -2.28 8.46
N VAL A 8 -22.64 -3.55 8.83
CA VAL A 8 -21.42 -4.34 8.88
C VAL A 8 -21.38 -5.12 7.59
N ILE A 9 -20.37 -4.86 6.75
CA ILE A 9 -20.05 -5.75 5.64
C ILE A 9 -19.16 -6.86 6.22
N PHE A 10 -19.68 -8.08 6.21
CA PHE A 10 -18.94 -9.30 6.51
C PHE A 10 -18.29 -9.82 5.23
N ASP A 11 -16.99 -10.03 5.32
CA ASP A 11 -16.26 -11.23 4.93
C ASP A 11 -16.46 -11.79 3.50
N LEU A 12 -15.44 -11.58 2.67
CA LEU A 12 -15.20 -12.30 1.42
C LEU A 12 -13.98 -13.23 1.60
N ASP A 13 -14.06 -14.19 2.51
CA ASP A 13 -13.04 -15.22 2.73
C ASP A 13 -13.04 -16.28 1.60
N GLY A 14 -12.78 -15.90 0.34
CA GLY A 14 -12.61 -16.95 -0.67
C GLY A 14 -12.57 -16.61 -2.15
N VAL A 15 -12.58 -15.36 -2.58
CA VAL A 15 -12.38 -15.04 -4.00
C VAL A 15 -11.42 -13.87 -4.16
N ILE A 16 -10.13 -14.11 -3.88
CA ILE A 16 -9.06 -13.36 -4.53
C ILE A 16 -9.07 -13.80 -5.99
N THR A 17 -9.86 -13.11 -6.81
CA THR A 17 -9.81 -13.20 -8.27
C THR A 17 -8.35 -13.06 -8.71
N GLY A 18 -7.91 -13.75 -9.76
CA GLY A 18 -6.49 -13.81 -10.16
C GLY A 18 -5.80 -12.44 -10.33
N THR A 19 -6.57 -11.37 -10.51
CA THR A 19 -6.11 -9.98 -10.53
C THR A 19 -5.67 -9.46 -9.16
N ALA A 20 -6.31 -9.83 -8.06
CA ALA A 20 -5.94 -9.38 -6.72
C ALA A 20 -4.58 -9.95 -6.26
N LYS A 21 -4.21 -11.17 -6.69
CA LYS A 21 -2.84 -11.70 -6.52
C LYS A 21 -1.80 -10.86 -7.26
N ILE A 22 -2.06 -10.54 -8.53
CA ILE A 22 -1.15 -9.71 -9.35
C ILE A 22 -1.02 -8.29 -8.77
N HIS A 23 -2.13 -7.72 -8.30
CA HIS A 23 -2.12 -6.42 -7.62
C HIS A 23 -1.32 -6.45 -6.32
N SER A 24 -1.45 -7.51 -5.52
CA SER A 24 -0.71 -7.67 -4.26
C SER A 24 0.80 -7.81 -4.52
N LEU A 25 1.21 -8.58 -5.53
CA LEU A 25 2.63 -8.71 -5.91
C LEU A 25 3.24 -7.36 -6.36
N ALA A 26 2.49 -6.56 -7.13
CA ALA A 26 2.96 -5.23 -7.53
C ALA A 26 3.12 -4.27 -6.34
N TRP A 27 2.24 -4.37 -5.34
CA TRP A 27 2.37 -3.62 -4.09
C TRP A 27 3.57 -4.11 -3.27
N GLU A 28 3.72 -5.41 -3.11
CA GLU A 28 4.85 -6.02 -2.38
C GLU A 28 6.19 -5.58 -2.95
N ALA A 29 6.38 -5.66 -4.27
CA ALA A 29 7.63 -5.25 -4.92
C ALA A 29 7.94 -3.76 -4.68
N MET A 30 6.92 -2.89 -4.78
CA MET A 30 7.08 -1.45 -4.54
C MET A 30 7.41 -1.15 -3.07
N PHE A 31 6.64 -1.71 -2.13
CA PHE A 31 6.86 -1.49 -0.69
C PHE A 31 8.19 -2.06 -0.24
N ASN A 32 8.56 -3.28 -0.65
CA ASN A 32 9.84 -3.86 -0.29
C ASN A 32 11.00 -3.01 -0.80
N SER A 33 10.95 -2.54 -2.06
CA SER A 33 11.98 -1.64 -2.59
C SER A 33 12.08 -0.34 -1.80
N PHE A 34 10.96 0.25 -1.39
CA PHE A 34 10.95 1.46 -0.55
C PHE A 34 11.50 1.16 0.86
N LEU A 35 11.03 0.10 1.52
CA LEU A 35 11.44 -0.29 2.87
C LEU A 35 12.91 -0.66 2.95
N GLN A 36 13.47 -1.28 1.91
CA GLN A 36 14.92 -1.55 1.82
C GLN A 36 15.70 -0.24 1.83
N ASN A 37 15.35 0.69 0.94
CA ASN A 37 16.02 1.99 0.86
C ASN A 37 15.87 2.78 2.18
N TYR A 38 14.65 2.82 2.72
CA TYR A 38 14.35 3.51 3.97
C TYR A 38 15.15 2.91 5.15
N ALA A 39 15.23 1.58 5.26
CA ALA A 39 16.01 0.89 6.27
C ALA A 39 17.52 1.19 6.14
N GLU A 40 18.04 1.22 4.92
CA GLU A 40 19.45 1.58 4.65
C GLU A 40 19.75 3.02 5.04
N VAL A 41 18.87 3.97 4.67
CA VAL A 41 19.06 5.41 4.94
C VAL A 41 18.90 5.73 6.43
N ASN A 42 17.91 5.15 7.11
CA ASN A 42 17.61 5.43 8.52
C ASN A 42 18.34 4.50 9.50
N ASN A 43 19.10 3.52 9.00
CA ASN A 43 19.78 2.49 9.80
C ASN A 43 18.82 1.67 10.68
N GLU A 44 17.61 1.42 10.17
CA GLU A 44 16.56 0.67 10.85
C GLU A 44 16.51 -0.79 10.35
N PRO A 45 15.94 -1.72 11.13
CA PRO A 45 15.75 -3.08 10.67
C PRO A 45 14.79 -3.13 9.48
N TYR A 46 15.25 -3.69 8.36
CA TYR A 46 14.39 -3.98 7.22
C TYR A 46 13.34 -5.02 7.59
N VAL A 47 12.07 -4.62 7.55
CA VAL A 47 10.93 -5.52 7.74
C VAL A 47 10.12 -5.54 6.45
N PRO A 48 10.08 -6.64 5.69
CA PRO A 48 9.35 -6.72 4.43
C PRO A 48 7.85 -6.50 4.60
N PHE A 49 7.18 -6.13 3.51
CA PHE A 49 5.73 -6.08 3.38
C PHE A 49 5.15 -7.50 3.32
N ASP A 50 4.15 -7.80 4.15
CA ASP A 50 3.46 -9.08 4.13
C ASP A 50 2.17 -9.00 3.28
N PRO A 51 2.14 -9.62 2.07
CA PRO A 51 0.98 -9.52 1.18
C PRO A 51 -0.27 -10.22 1.69
N ALA A 52 -0.16 -11.08 2.71
CA ALA A 52 -1.32 -11.76 3.30
C ALA A 52 -1.94 -10.91 4.42
N HIS A 53 -1.13 -10.32 5.29
CA HIS A 53 -1.58 -9.59 6.47
C HIS A 53 -1.60 -8.07 6.26
N ASP A 54 -0.53 -7.48 5.71
CA ASP A 54 -0.41 -6.03 5.53
C ASP A 54 -1.31 -5.54 4.40
N TYR A 55 -1.45 -6.32 3.33
CA TYR A 55 -2.36 -5.98 2.22
C TYR A 55 -3.81 -5.89 2.70
N LEU A 56 -4.33 -6.96 3.31
CA LEU A 56 -5.73 -7.00 3.77
C LEU A 56 -6.02 -5.95 4.85
N LYS A 57 -5.04 -5.63 5.69
CA LYS A 57 -5.25 -4.74 6.85
C LYS A 57 -5.10 -3.26 6.50
N TYR A 58 -4.18 -2.91 5.61
CA TYR A 58 -3.81 -1.52 5.37
C TYR A 58 -4.08 -1.03 3.95
N VAL A 59 -4.11 -1.94 2.96
CA VAL A 59 -4.21 -1.57 1.53
C VAL A 59 -5.57 -1.93 0.94
N ASP A 60 -6.12 -3.08 1.31
CA ASP A 60 -7.41 -3.57 0.81
C ASP A 60 -8.56 -2.65 1.23
N GLY A 61 -9.52 -2.46 0.33
CA GLY A 61 -10.68 -1.59 0.55
C GLY A 61 -10.39 -0.08 0.61
N LYS A 62 -9.13 0.36 0.51
CA LYS A 62 -8.75 1.79 0.54
C LYS A 62 -8.35 2.33 -0.84
N PRO A 63 -8.55 3.63 -1.10
CA PRO A 63 -7.93 4.30 -2.25
C PRO A 63 -6.42 4.10 -2.24
N ARG A 64 -5.80 4.02 -3.43
CA ARG A 64 -4.37 3.66 -3.57
C ARG A 64 -3.44 4.48 -2.68
N MET A 65 -3.56 5.81 -2.69
CA MET A 65 -2.76 6.68 -1.84
C MET A 65 -3.04 6.47 -0.36
N GLU A 66 -4.30 6.31 0.01
CA GLU A 66 -4.67 6.05 1.40
C GLU A 66 -4.16 4.70 1.90
N GLY A 67 -4.10 3.69 1.03
CA GLY A 67 -3.49 2.39 1.32
C GLY A 67 -2.00 2.52 1.62
N VAL A 68 -1.26 3.25 0.77
CA VAL A 68 0.17 3.56 1.01
C VAL A 68 0.35 4.29 2.32
N LYS A 69 -0.40 5.37 2.52
CA LYS A 69 -0.31 6.17 3.75
C LYS A 69 -0.63 5.33 4.98
N SER A 70 -1.67 4.50 4.92
CA SER A 70 -2.09 3.66 6.05
C SER A 70 -1.07 2.58 6.37
N PHE A 71 -0.42 1.99 5.36
CA PHE A 71 0.62 1.00 5.58
C PHE A 71 1.86 1.65 6.20
N LEU A 72 2.33 2.76 5.63
CA LEU A 72 3.50 3.47 6.14
C LEU A 72 3.30 3.96 7.58
N ALA A 73 2.11 4.52 7.89
CA ALA A 73 1.74 4.89 9.25
C ALA A 73 1.73 3.69 10.22
N SER A 74 1.44 2.47 9.73
CA SER A 74 1.52 1.25 10.57
C SER A 74 2.95 0.86 10.94
N ARG A 75 3.94 1.35 10.18
CA ARG A 75 5.37 1.14 10.38
C ARG A 75 6.04 2.36 11.02
N ASP A 76 5.26 3.33 11.53
CA ASP A 76 5.75 4.61 12.05
C ASP A 76 6.50 5.46 10.99
N ILE A 77 6.29 5.17 9.71
CA ILE A 77 6.91 5.89 8.60
C ILE A 77 5.96 7.01 8.16
N GLU A 78 6.38 8.25 8.40
CA GLU A 78 5.68 9.43 7.90
C GLU A 78 6.43 10.05 6.72
N ILE A 79 5.83 9.93 5.53
CA ILE A 79 6.30 10.61 4.32
C ILE A 79 5.33 11.70 3.89
N PRO A 80 5.80 12.76 3.21
CA PRO A 80 4.91 13.77 2.65
C PRO A 80 3.90 13.15 1.68
N TYR A 81 2.65 13.64 1.70
CA TYR A 81 1.61 13.14 0.80
C TYR A 81 1.97 13.38 -0.68
N GLY A 82 2.65 14.49 -0.96
CA GLY A 82 3.07 14.86 -2.31
C GLY A 82 1.93 15.38 -3.17
N GLU A 83 2.24 15.60 -4.44
CA GLU A 83 1.27 16.03 -5.46
C GLU A 83 0.96 14.88 -6.42
N LEU A 84 -0.22 14.91 -7.03
CA LEU A 84 -0.67 13.85 -7.96
C LEU A 84 0.28 13.66 -9.16
N ASP A 85 0.98 14.73 -9.55
CA ASP A 85 1.95 14.76 -10.66
C ASP A 85 3.38 14.41 -10.19
N ASP A 86 3.57 14.01 -8.94
CA ASP A 86 4.89 13.64 -8.44
C ASP A 86 5.47 12.48 -9.25
N ILE A 87 6.75 12.63 -9.59
CA ILE A 87 7.52 11.60 -10.27
C ILE A 87 7.57 10.32 -9.42
N PRO A 88 7.57 9.14 -10.05
CA PRO A 88 7.55 7.85 -9.34
C PRO A 88 8.81 7.60 -8.49
N GLU A 89 9.88 8.37 -8.70
CA GLU A 89 11.11 8.32 -7.92
C GLU A 89 11.02 9.10 -6.60
N LYS A 90 10.00 9.95 -6.43
CA LYS A 90 9.82 10.76 -5.23
C LYS A 90 9.22 9.91 -4.10
N GLU A 91 9.81 10.00 -2.91
CA GLU A 91 9.36 9.32 -1.71
C GLU A 91 8.14 10.02 -1.08
N THR A 92 7.08 10.20 -1.86
CA THR A 92 5.80 10.73 -1.42
C THR A 92 4.70 9.69 -1.58
N VAL A 93 3.60 9.85 -0.85
CA VAL A 93 2.44 8.93 -0.98
C VAL A 93 1.95 8.88 -2.44
N CYS A 94 1.86 10.03 -3.10
CA CYS A 94 1.52 10.11 -4.52
C CYS A 94 2.59 9.51 -5.43
N GLY A 95 3.88 9.78 -5.19
CA GLY A 95 5.00 9.21 -5.96
C GLY A 95 5.05 7.69 -5.91
N LEU A 96 4.90 7.09 -4.72
CA LEU A 96 4.83 5.63 -4.55
C LEU A 96 3.59 5.03 -5.25
N GLY A 97 2.45 5.72 -5.16
CA GLY A 97 1.23 5.34 -5.89
C GLY A 97 1.43 5.36 -7.42
N ASN A 98 2.12 6.37 -7.94
CA ASN A 98 2.46 6.50 -9.36
C ASN A 98 3.47 5.43 -9.80
N ARG A 99 4.48 5.13 -8.98
CA ARG A 99 5.46 4.05 -9.23
C ARG A 99 4.79 2.69 -9.36
N LYS A 100 3.82 2.38 -8.50
CA LYS A 100 3.00 1.15 -8.63
C LYS A 100 2.22 1.14 -9.95
N ASN A 101 1.72 2.28 -10.42
CA ASN A 101 0.96 2.37 -11.66
C ASN A 101 1.84 2.07 -12.89
N SER A 102 3.08 2.57 -12.90
CA SER A 102 4.07 2.21 -13.93
C SER A 102 4.40 0.72 -13.90
N LEU A 103 4.70 0.16 -12.72
CA LEU A 103 5.00 -1.28 -12.58
C LEU A 103 3.83 -2.17 -13.01
N PHE A 104 2.59 -1.79 -12.68
CA PHE A 104 1.41 -2.52 -13.13
C PHE A 104 1.25 -2.49 -14.66
N THR A 105 1.66 -1.40 -15.31
CA THR A 105 1.61 -1.26 -16.78
C THR A 105 2.71 -2.08 -17.46
N GLU A 106 3.85 -2.29 -16.80
CA GLU A 106 4.94 -3.16 -17.27
C GLU A 106 4.66 -4.67 -17.11
N ILE A 107 3.81 -5.04 -16.14
CA ILE A 107 3.45 -6.45 -15.87
C ILE A 107 2.34 -6.96 -16.83
N LEU A 108 1.72 -6.07 -17.62
CA LEU A 108 0.62 -6.38 -18.54
C LEU A 108 1.09 -6.57 -19.99
#